data_AF-A0A5M3Q252-F1
#
_entry.id   AF-A0A5M3Q252-F1
#
_cell.length_a   1.000
_cell.length_b   1.000
_cell.length_c   1.000
_cell.angle_alpha   90.00
_cell.angle_beta   90.00
_cell.angle_gamma   90.00
#
_symmetry.space_group_name_H-M   'P 1'
#
loop_
_entity.id
_entity.type
_entity.pdbx_description
1 polymer ?
#
loop_
_entity_poly.entity_id
_entity_poly.type
_entity_poly.pdbx_seq_one_letter_code
_entity_poly.pdbx_strand_id
1 'polypeptide(L)'
;MNVRKVATPCTPTVTFYHGASAPDFEGWKADRGRSDEADMLFLSRSPNVARRYGRVFKIDYPVTGIPAISVEDWFSGQCPATSFLILGDGGYDFPVDTLVLREDPETEFHAVADIEALDDGLAFIHDPLSPEDRQFDAYITEHYDGDVHAFTADIQHSVST
;
A
#
# COMPACT_ATOMS: atom_id res chain seq x y z
N MET A 1 34.66 35.28 14.76
CA MET A 1 33.78 34.22 15.33
C MET A 1 33.16 33.47 14.16
N ASN A 2 33.59 32.24 13.90
CA ASN A 2 33.00 31.39 12.85
C ASN A 2 31.81 30.66 13.44
N VAL A 3 30.60 31.10 13.08
CA VAL A 3 29.36 30.36 13.36
C VAL A 3 29.36 29.14 12.44
N ARG A 4 29.70 27.97 12.98
CA ARG A 4 29.48 26.70 12.28
C ARG A 4 27.97 26.54 12.13
N LYS A 5 27.47 26.57 10.88
CA LYS A 5 26.13 26.05 10.55
C LYS A 5 26.12 24.59 10.99
N VAL A 6 25.37 24.30 12.04
CA VAL A 6 25.03 22.92 12.40
C VAL A 6 24.14 22.43 11.28
N ALA A 7 24.62 21.46 10.50
CA ALA A 7 23.78 20.79 9.50
C ALA A 7 22.64 20.10 10.24
N THR A 8 21.40 20.48 9.93
CA THR A 8 20.22 19.77 10.43
C THR A 8 20.33 18.32 9.96
N PRO A 9 20.20 17.32 10.86
CA PRO A 9 20.19 15.93 10.44
C PRO A 9 19.04 15.73 9.44
N CYS A 10 19.36 15.27 8.24
CA CYS A 10 18.37 14.89 7.24
C CYS A 10 17.70 13.61 7.74
N THR A 11 16.46 13.70 8.18
CA THR A 11 15.68 12.51 8.57
C THR A 11 15.49 11.64 7.33
N PRO A 12 15.79 10.34 7.38
CA PRO A 12 15.57 9.46 6.23
C PRO A 12 14.08 9.44 5.87
N THR A 13 13.79 9.69 4.60
CA THR A 13 12.44 9.61 4.02
C THR A 13 12.31 8.34 3.19
N VAL A 14 11.08 7.84 3.09
CA VAL A 14 10.69 6.73 2.23
C VAL A 14 9.58 7.20 1.31
N THR A 15 9.64 6.82 0.04
CA THR A 15 8.58 7.10 -0.92
C THR A 15 7.43 6.11 -0.73
N PHE A 16 6.21 6.64 -0.58
CA PHE A 16 4.97 5.89 -0.59
C PHE A 16 4.06 6.35 -1.72
N TYR A 17 3.15 5.48 -2.14
CA TYR A 17 2.28 5.66 -3.29
C TYR A 17 0.81 5.48 -2.90
N HIS A 18 -0.03 6.41 -3.32
CA HIS A 18 -1.48 6.33 -3.19
C HIS A 18 -2.12 6.21 -4.57
N GLY A 19 -3.02 5.25 -4.73
CA GLY A 19 -3.86 5.14 -5.92
C GLY A 19 -5.22 5.79 -5.68
N ALA A 20 -5.58 6.75 -6.52
CA ALA A 20 -6.87 7.43 -6.43
C ALA A 20 -7.71 7.13 -7.68
N SER A 21 -8.96 6.73 -7.44
CA SER A 21 -9.97 6.55 -8.50
C SER A 21 -10.52 7.90 -8.97
N ALA A 22 -10.50 8.92 -8.12
CA ALA A 22 -10.85 10.29 -8.48
C ALA A 22 -9.69 10.97 -9.23
N PRO A 23 -9.96 11.62 -10.37
CA PRO A 23 -8.91 12.28 -11.17
C PRO A 23 -8.27 13.48 -10.45
N ASP A 24 -8.99 14.08 -9.49
CA ASP A 24 -8.66 15.32 -8.79
C ASP A 24 -8.29 15.06 -7.32
N PHE A 25 -7.49 14.03 -7.05
CA PHE A 25 -6.92 13.87 -5.71
C PHE A 25 -5.98 15.04 -5.39
N GLU A 26 -6.35 15.83 -4.38
CA GLU A 26 -5.65 17.05 -3.96
C GLU A 26 -4.73 16.81 -2.74
N GLY A 27 -4.79 15.64 -2.11
CA GLY A 27 -4.03 15.31 -0.90
C GLY A 27 -4.90 14.77 0.23
N TRP A 28 -4.30 14.70 1.42
CA TRP A 28 -4.99 14.32 2.66
C TRP A 28 -6.10 15.34 3.01
N LYS A 29 -7.21 14.86 3.57
CA LYS A 29 -8.35 15.68 4.01
C LYS A 29 -8.85 15.22 5.38
N ALA A 30 -9.12 16.17 6.27
CA ALA A 30 -9.54 15.92 7.65
C ALA A 30 -10.94 15.30 7.80
N ASP A 31 -11.78 15.38 6.77
CA ASP A 31 -13.22 15.09 6.82
C ASP A 31 -13.65 13.87 6.01
N ARG A 32 -12.74 12.92 5.75
CA ARG A 32 -13.00 11.64 5.07
C ARG A 32 -13.30 11.78 3.57
N GLY A 33 -12.26 11.76 2.75
CA GLY A 33 -12.40 11.16 1.41
C GLY A 33 -12.80 9.70 1.58
N ARG A 34 -14.11 9.42 1.50
CA ARG A 34 -14.76 8.15 1.92
C ARG A 34 -14.03 6.90 1.39
N SER A 35 -13.35 6.22 2.30
CA SER A 35 -12.92 4.83 2.22
C SER A 35 -13.38 4.17 3.52
N ASP A 36 -14.66 3.85 3.57
CA ASP A 36 -15.32 2.74 4.28
C ASP A 36 -14.83 2.32 5.68
N GLU A 37 -14.69 3.31 6.57
CA GLU A 37 -14.65 3.19 8.04
C GLU A 37 -13.24 3.37 8.66
N ALA A 38 -13.18 4.39 9.51
CA ALA A 38 -12.02 5.08 10.11
C ALA A 38 -11.25 6.04 9.18
N ASP A 39 -11.13 7.28 9.64
CA ASP A 39 -10.54 8.47 9.01
C ASP A 39 -9.07 8.30 8.55
N MET A 40 -8.81 7.55 7.48
CA MET A 40 -7.45 7.14 7.09
C MET A 40 -7.20 7.21 5.58
N LEU A 41 -5.99 7.65 5.22
CA LEU A 41 -5.46 7.56 3.85
C LEU A 41 -4.36 6.49 3.82
N PHE A 42 -4.50 5.51 2.93
CA PHE A 42 -3.55 4.41 2.76
C PHE A 42 -2.59 4.66 1.60
N LEU A 43 -1.31 4.39 1.84
CA LEU A 43 -0.26 4.52 0.84
C LEU A 43 0.68 3.32 0.89
N SER A 44 0.90 2.66 -0.23
CA SER A 44 1.78 1.49 -0.32
C SER A 44 3.21 1.89 -0.61
N ARG A 45 4.20 1.10 -0.16
CA ARG A 45 5.58 1.19 -0.67
C ARG A 45 5.72 0.71 -2.12
N SER A 46 4.69 0.06 -2.66
CA SER A 46 4.65 -0.44 -4.02
C SER A 46 3.86 0.50 -4.94
N PRO A 47 4.47 1.03 -6.01
CA PRO A 47 3.73 1.72 -7.06
C PRO A 47 2.71 0.80 -7.74
N ASN A 48 2.99 -0.49 -7.92
CA ASN A 48 2.06 -1.43 -8.56
C ASN A 48 0.84 -1.74 -7.69
N VAL A 49 1.00 -1.86 -6.38
CA VAL A 49 -0.13 -1.98 -5.45
C VAL A 49 -1.00 -0.72 -5.55
N ALA A 50 -0.40 0.47 -5.56
CA ALA A 50 -1.14 1.73 -5.71
C ALA A 50 -1.89 1.81 -7.06
N ARG A 51 -1.31 1.34 -8.17
CA ARG A 51 -1.95 1.33 -9.51
C ARG A 51 -3.29 0.60 -9.55
N ARG A 52 -3.50 -0.41 -8.67
CA ARG A 52 -4.77 -1.15 -8.57
C ARG A 52 -5.97 -0.23 -8.36
N TYR A 53 -5.74 0.92 -7.74
CA TYR A 53 -6.79 1.85 -7.31
C TYR A 53 -6.94 3.08 -8.22
N GLY A 54 -6.17 3.17 -9.32
CA GLY A 54 -6.30 4.23 -10.31
C GLY A 54 -5.04 5.06 -10.52
N ARG A 55 -5.20 6.38 -10.58
CA ARG A 55 -4.09 7.31 -10.83
C ARG A 55 -3.17 7.35 -9.61
N VAL A 56 -1.86 7.23 -9.84
CA VAL A 56 -0.88 7.14 -8.74
C VAL A 56 -0.30 8.49 -8.38
N PHE A 57 -0.27 8.76 -7.09
CA PHE A 57 0.40 9.88 -6.45
C PHE A 57 1.47 9.35 -5.51
N LYS A 58 2.54 10.10 -5.32
CA LYS A 58 3.62 9.76 -4.39
C LYS A 58 3.85 10.84 -3.35
N ILE A 59 4.40 10.42 -2.22
CA ILE A 59 4.84 11.27 -1.12
C ILE A 59 6.17 10.73 -0.60
N ASP A 60 7.09 11.62 -0.23
CA ASP A 60 8.29 11.23 0.52
C ASP A 60 8.04 11.53 2.00
N TYR A 61 7.95 10.49 2.82
CA TYR A 61 7.51 10.59 4.20
C TYR A 61 8.62 10.19 5.20
N PRO A 62 8.84 10.95 6.28
CA PRO A 62 9.85 10.64 7.28
C PRO A 62 9.40 9.47 8.16
N VAL A 63 10.07 8.31 8.06
CA VAL A 63 9.66 7.09 8.78
C VAL A 63 10.26 6.93 10.16
N THR A 64 11.17 7.83 10.56
CA THR A 64 11.85 7.72 11.85
C THR A 64 10.88 8.02 12.99
N GLY A 65 10.65 7.04 13.86
CA GLY A 65 9.81 7.20 15.06
C GLY A 65 8.31 7.05 14.80
N ILE A 66 7.89 6.71 13.58
CA ILE A 66 6.51 6.32 13.32
C ILE A 66 6.23 4.95 13.98
N PRO A 67 5.09 4.78 14.68
CA PRO A 67 4.63 3.47 15.12
C PRO A 67 4.49 2.49 13.95
N ALA A 68 4.92 1.24 14.14
CA ALA A 68 4.73 0.18 13.17
C ALA A 68 3.98 -0.98 13.83
N ILE A 69 2.98 -1.52 13.14
CA ILE A 69 2.16 -2.65 13.57
C ILE A 69 2.17 -3.76 12.53
N SER A 70 1.83 -4.98 12.93
CA SER A 70 1.65 -6.09 11.98
C SER A 70 0.30 -6.03 11.25
N VAL A 71 0.16 -6.82 10.19
CA VAL A 71 -1.13 -7.04 9.51
C VAL A 71 -2.17 -7.65 10.47
N GLU A 72 -1.75 -8.55 11.37
CA GLU A 72 -2.63 -9.14 12.40
C GLU A 72 -3.13 -8.09 13.41
N ASP A 73 -2.25 -7.20 13.87
CA ASP A 73 -2.62 -6.09 14.76
C ASP A 73 -3.63 -5.16 14.07
N TRP A 74 -3.45 -4.91 12.78
CA TRP A 74 -4.39 -4.13 11.97
C TRP A 74 -5.77 -4.80 11.91
N PHE A 75 -5.85 -6.07 11.52
CA PHE A 75 -7.13 -6.80 11.45
C PHE A 75 -7.82 -6.98 12.81
N SER A 76 -7.06 -7.02 13.90
CA SER A 76 -7.61 -7.06 15.26
C SER A 76 -8.00 -5.68 15.81
N GLY A 77 -7.82 -4.61 15.03
CA GLY A 77 -8.19 -3.24 15.40
C GLY A 77 -7.21 -2.56 16.37
N GLN A 78 -6.02 -3.12 16.59
CA GLN A 78 -4.98 -2.57 17.47
C GLN A 78 -4.19 -1.44 16.78
N CYS A 79 -4.90 -0.39 16.40
CA CYS A 79 -4.33 0.70 15.60
C CYS A 79 -3.83 1.86 16.47
N PRO A 80 -2.62 2.40 16.22
CA PRO A 80 -2.17 3.65 16.81
C PRO A 80 -3.14 4.80 16.54
N ALA A 81 -3.22 5.77 17.46
CA ALA A 81 -4.09 6.93 17.30
C ALA A 81 -3.59 7.93 16.23
N THR A 82 -2.28 7.98 16.01
CA THR A 82 -1.58 8.82 15.03
C THR A 82 -1.29 8.05 13.75
N SER A 83 -0.68 8.68 12.75
CA SER A 83 -0.20 7.99 11.55
C SER A 83 0.79 6.87 11.89
N PHE A 84 0.72 5.76 11.15
CA PHE A 84 1.48 4.54 11.44
C PHE A 84 1.81 3.74 10.18
N LEU A 85 2.70 2.76 10.32
CA LEU A 85 3.01 1.77 9.29
C LEU A 85 2.32 0.44 9.62
N ILE A 86 1.66 -0.16 8.63
CA ILE A 86 1.37 -1.58 8.62
C ILE A 86 2.56 -2.25 7.92
N LEU A 87 3.27 -3.12 8.62
CA LEU A 87 4.40 -3.86 8.06
C LEU A 87 3.88 -4.95 7.14
N GLY A 88 4.31 -4.96 5.88
CA GLY A 88 3.90 -5.99 4.93
C GLY A 88 4.45 -7.35 5.33
N ASP A 89 3.66 -8.40 5.16
CA ASP A 89 4.02 -9.79 5.46
C ASP A 89 4.46 -10.57 4.21
N GLY A 90 4.43 -9.91 3.04
CA GLY A 90 4.71 -10.55 1.75
C GLY A 90 3.49 -11.27 1.16
N GLY A 91 2.34 -11.10 1.81
CA GLY A 91 1.07 -11.71 1.43
C GLY A 91 0.44 -11.11 0.17
N TYR A 92 -0.71 -11.66 -0.22
CA TYR A 92 -1.45 -11.21 -1.40
C TYR A 92 -2.02 -9.81 -1.21
N ASP A 93 -2.64 -9.56 -0.05
CA ASP A 93 -3.28 -8.28 0.29
C ASP A 93 -2.29 -7.23 0.81
N PHE A 94 -1.30 -7.64 1.62
CA PHE A 94 -0.29 -6.76 2.23
C PHE A 94 1.16 -7.15 1.85
N PRO A 95 1.51 -7.17 0.55
CA PRO A 95 2.83 -7.62 0.09
C PRO A 95 4.00 -6.74 0.55
N VAL A 96 3.74 -5.49 0.91
CA VAL A 96 4.73 -4.48 1.30
C VAL A 96 4.18 -3.56 2.37
N ASP A 97 5.06 -2.81 3.04
CA ASP A 97 4.62 -1.85 4.06
C ASP A 97 3.62 -0.85 3.48
N THR A 98 2.64 -0.50 4.30
CA THR A 98 1.60 0.48 4.00
C THR A 98 1.62 1.57 5.05
N LEU A 99 1.81 2.81 4.61
CA LEU A 99 1.65 4.00 5.42
C LEU A 99 0.17 4.33 5.55
N VAL A 100 -0.27 4.53 6.78
CA VAL A 100 -1.60 5.00 7.12
C VAL A 100 -1.47 6.41 7.68
N LEU A 101 -1.99 7.39 6.94
CA LEU A 101 -2.04 8.79 7.39
C LEU A 101 -3.36 9.06 8.11
N ARG A 102 -3.24 9.48 9.38
CA ARG A 102 -4.36 9.92 10.23
C ARG A 102 -4.40 11.43 10.45
N GLU A 103 -3.31 12.10 10.14
CA GLU A 103 -3.15 13.55 10.24
C GLU A 103 -2.52 14.12 8.96
N ASP A 104 -2.55 15.44 8.83
CA ASP A 104 -1.92 16.14 7.71
C ASP A 104 -0.41 15.81 7.70
N PRO A 105 0.13 15.26 6.60
CA PRO A 105 1.53 14.90 6.53
C PRO A 105 2.47 16.12 6.41
N GLU A 106 1.94 17.34 6.32
CA GLU A 106 2.69 18.61 6.15
C GLU A 106 3.66 18.58 4.95
N THR A 107 3.34 17.76 3.94
CA THR A 107 4.12 17.61 2.71
C THR A 107 3.20 17.32 1.53
N GLU A 108 3.69 17.58 0.32
CA GLU A 108 2.90 17.54 -0.89
C GLU A 108 2.83 16.15 -1.51
N PHE A 109 1.68 15.87 -2.12
CA PHE A 109 1.49 14.73 -3.00
C PHE A 109 1.84 15.11 -4.43
N HIS A 110 2.61 14.26 -5.10
CA HIS A 110 3.00 14.47 -6.49
C HIS A 110 2.43 13.38 -7.38
N ALA A 111 1.69 13.76 -8.42
CA ALA A 111 1.24 12.81 -9.43
C ALA A 111 2.45 12.14 -10.10
N VAL A 112 2.40 10.82 -10.25
CA VAL A 112 3.44 10.05 -10.94
C VAL A 112 3.12 10.03 -12.44
N ALA A 113 3.98 10.65 -13.25
CA ALA A 113 3.77 10.76 -14.70
C ALA A 113 4.14 9.48 -15.47
N ASP A 114 5.24 8.84 -15.09
CA ASP A 114 5.75 7.61 -15.72
C ASP A 114 5.73 6.47 -14.70
N ILE A 115 4.52 5.95 -14.45
CA ILE A 115 4.32 4.89 -13.46
C ILE A 115 4.84 3.53 -13.96
N GLU A 116 4.93 3.35 -15.28
CA GLU A 116 5.38 2.10 -15.91
C GLU A 116 6.87 1.87 -15.68
N ALA A 117 7.68 2.94 -15.68
CA ALA A 117 9.10 2.88 -15.33
C ALA A 117 9.37 2.49 -13.87
N LEU A 118 8.35 2.47 -13.02
CA LEU A 118 8.46 2.11 -11.60
C LEU A 118 7.95 0.70 -11.30
N ASP A 119 7.81 -0.16 -12.31
CA ASP A 119 7.41 -1.56 -12.12
C ASP A 119 8.33 -2.26 -11.10
N ASP A 120 7.75 -2.69 -9.99
CA ASP A 120 8.46 -3.38 -8.89
C ASP A 120 8.25 -4.90 -8.90
N GLY A 121 7.58 -5.44 -9.92
CA GLY A 121 7.34 -6.87 -10.06
C GLY A 121 6.14 -7.41 -9.27
N LEU A 122 5.41 -6.58 -8.51
CA LEU A 122 4.13 -7.00 -7.94
C LEU A 122 3.00 -6.93 -8.97
N ALA A 123 1.91 -7.65 -8.71
CA ALA A 123 0.72 -7.61 -9.55
C ALA A 123 -0.01 -6.28 -9.34
N PHE A 124 -0.30 -5.56 -10.44
CA PHE A 124 -1.19 -4.38 -10.41
C PHE A 124 -2.56 -4.68 -11.02
N ILE A 125 -2.68 -5.78 -11.75
CA ILE A 125 -3.93 -6.42 -12.14
C ILE A 125 -3.79 -7.84 -11.60
N HIS A 126 -4.79 -8.29 -10.87
CA HIS A 126 -4.86 -9.66 -10.38
C HIS A 126 -5.71 -10.49 -11.33
N ASP A 127 -5.12 -11.54 -11.88
CA ASP A 127 -5.86 -12.62 -12.51
C ASP A 127 -5.67 -13.88 -11.67
N PRO A 128 -6.55 -14.14 -10.68
CA PRO A 128 -6.41 -15.31 -9.84
C PRO A 128 -6.45 -16.61 -10.65
N LEU A 129 -7.05 -16.60 -11.86
CA LEU A 129 -7.16 -17.76 -12.76
C LEU A 129 -5.87 -18.05 -13.53
N SER A 130 -4.90 -17.13 -13.52
CA SER A 130 -3.65 -17.27 -14.24
C SER A 130 -2.50 -17.63 -13.30
N PRO A 131 -1.89 -18.82 -13.47
CA PRO A 131 -0.64 -19.16 -12.79
C PRO A 131 0.55 -18.25 -13.17
N GLU A 132 0.40 -17.45 -14.23
CA GLU A 132 1.39 -16.46 -14.65
C GLU A 132 1.21 -15.11 -13.93
N ASP A 133 0.18 -14.98 -13.09
CA ASP A 133 0.02 -13.82 -12.22
C ASP A 133 1.21 -13.71 -11.26
N ARG A 134 1.74 -12.49 -11.13
CA ARG A 134 2.95 -12.20 -10.36
C ARG A 134 2.78 -12.50 -8.86
N GLN A 135 1.55 -12.61 -8.37
CA GLN A 135 1.23 -12.96 -6.98
C GLN A 135 0.38 -14.24 -6.88
N PHE A 136 0.35 -15.07 -7.92
CA PHE A 136 -0.37 -16.34 -7.89
C PHE A 136 0.01 -17.21 -6.68
N ASP A 137 1.32 -17.41 -6.45
CA ASP A 137 1.79 -18.26 -5.34
C ASP A 137 1.36 -17.74 -3.96
N ALA A 138 1.36 -16.41 -3.78
CA ALA A 138 0.88 -15.77 -2.56
C ALA A 138 -0.64 -15.98 -2.40
N TYR A 139 -1.40 -15.78 -3.48
CA TYR A 139 -2.85 -16.01 -3.50
C TYR A 139 -3.21 -17.45 -3.12
N ILE A 140 -2.57 -18.44 -3.74
CA ILE A 140 -2.82 -19.87 -3.49
C ILE A 140 -2.39 -20.26 -2.08
N THR A 141 -1.28 -19.72 -1.58
CA THR A 141 -0.83 -19.99 -0.21
C THR A 141 -1.85 -19.51 0.82
N GLU A 142 -2.40 -18.30 0.63
CA GLU A 142 -3.33 -17.71 1.59
C GLU A 142 -4.76 -18.27 1.50
N HIS A 143 -5.25 -18.51 0.30
CA HIS A 143 -6.65 -18.89 0.08
C HIS A 143 -6.87 -20.40 0.01
N TYR A 144 -5.80 -21.15 -0.30
CA TYR A 144 -5.87 -22.59 -0.57
C TYR A 144 -4.79 -23.39 0.18
N ASP A 145 -4.08 -22.81 1.15
CA ASP A 145 -2.97 -23.47 1.87
C ASP A 145 -1.89 -24.05 0.94
N GLY A 146 -1.71 -23.47 -0.26
CA GLY A 146 -0.79 -23.98 -1.28
C GLY A 146 -1.41 -25.04 -2.21
N ASP A 147 -2.67 -25.44 -2.03
CA ASP A 147 -3.33 -26.48 -2.82
C ASP A 147 -3.89 -25.96 -4.16
N VAL A 148 -3.04 -26.03 -5.18
CA VAL A 148 -3.39 -25.69 -6.57
C VAL A 148 -4.51 -26.60 -7.12
N HIS A 149 -4.66 -27.83 -6.62
CA HIS A 149 -5.72 -28.73 -7.09
C HIS A 149 -7.09 -28.31 -6.57
N ALA A 150 -7.18 -27.93 -5.29
CA ALA A 150 -8.40 -27.37 -4.70
C ALA A 150 -8.84 -26.12 -5.46
N PHE A 151 -7.91 -25.21 -5.72
CA PHE A 151 -8.15 -24.02 -6.54
C PHE A 151 -8.69 -24.35 -7.94
N THR A 152 -8.03 -25.27 -8.65
CA THR A 152 -8.43 -25.66 -10.01
C THR A 152 -9.86 -26.25 -10.04
N ALA A 153 -10.22 -27.02 -9.02
CA ALA A 153 -11.55 -27.62 -8.91
C ALA A 153 -12.65 -26.55 -8.73
N ASP A 154 -12.41 -25.54 -7.90
CA ASP A 154 -13.35 -24.43 -7.66
C ASP A 154 -13.64 -23.61 -8.92
N ILE A 155 -12.61 -23.33 -9.72
CA ILE A 155 -12.77 -22.62 -11.00
C ILE A 155 -13.65 -23.43 -11.95
N GLN A 156 -13.35 -24.73 -12.11
CA GLN A 156 -14.09 -25.60 -13.03
C GLN A 156 -15.57 -25.70 -12.64
N HIS A 157 -15.87 -25.67 -11.34
CA HIS A 157 -17.23 -25.64 -10.84
C HIS A 157 -17.93 -24.31 -11.16
N SER A 158 -17.22 -23.19 -10.98
CA SER A 158 -17.75 -21.83 -11.19
C SER A 158 -18.03 -21.49 -12.66
N VAL A 159 -17.34 -22.13 -13.61
CA VAL A 159 -17.57 -21.95 -15.06
C VAL A 159 -18.70 -22.86 -15.58
N SER A 160 -19.08 -23.89 -14.81
CA SER A 160 -20.12 -24.86 -15.18
C SER A 160 -21.54 -24.47 -14.73
N THR A 161 -21.68 -23.37 -13.98
CA THR A 161 -22.95 -22.80 -13.49
C THR A 161 -23.28 -21.49 -14.20
#